data_AF-U1PKE3-F1
#
_entry.id   AF-U1PKE3-F1
#
_cell.length_a   1.000
_cell.length_b   1.000
_cell.length_c   1.000
_cell.angle_alpha   90.00
_cell.angle_beta   90.00
_cell.angle_gamma   90.00
#
_symmetry.space_group_name_H-M   'P 1'
#
loop_
_entity.id
_entity.type
_entity.pdbx_description
1 polymer ?
#
loop_
_entity_poly.entity_id
_entity_poly.type
_entity_poly.pdbx_seq_one_letter_code
_entity_poly.pdbx_strand_id
1 'polypeptide(L)'
;MRALLLFPLGIVGVSLLTSLLASGWSLGYSGTVFFLLGVAVVMLPLATVVGMVTLSGVSVVFSALQTPILQVSTSSGVPGPPSWVGVNVQAHLVGFLLGTLVAVLLLRRRDRWPDAGRLALAVVLVVLVRNLWSYATGGGSTFTRWQGVGVIFVLFLAIVIVAMVSVEDKPLVGPVTLRGVVVGGVVVITVLIALLSLPANLAGMDGEPVPDTGSLGIADYTVTYAEGVPHGRASFDDSGVIVVSEQRDIWSSVVRPRQLAHHGSATATVGGIGWREVVDVDRDGWQVVGNNSVYTVTLEHDDKRVQAFQSDPKRTDARVAGHNLTVVPAAEGFRLRLSDGNTTESVAVPAANETRTVDVDGPIPGEPLTIRTEDHDGTRSLVVEYSDTRVPIAEAEGE
;
A
#
# COMPACT_ATOMS: atom_id res chain seq x y z
N MET A 1 20.60 36.61 -14.82
CA MET A 1 20.56 36.41 -13.34
C MET A 1 19.14 36.23 -12.80
N ARG A 2 18.17 37.13 -13.02
CA ARG A 2 16.80 36.98 -12.46
C ARG A 2 16.09 35.68 -12.87
N ALA A 3 16.10 35.30 -14.15
CA ALA A 3 15.50 34.03 -14.61
C ALA A 3 16.22 32.79 -14.06
N LEU A 4 17.54 32.85 -13.90
CA LEU A 4 18.39 31.78 -13.35
C LEU A 4 18.18 31.56 -11.85
N LEU A 5 17.60 32.52 -11.11
CA LEU A 5 17.31 32.39 -9.68
C LEU A 5 15.82 32.21 -9.40
N LEU A 6 14.95 32.97 -10.08
CA LEU A 6 13.50 32.91 -9.85
C LEU A 6 12.87 31.62 -10.37
N PHE A 7 13.39 31.04 -11.46
CA PHE A 7 12.86 29.78 -11.96
C PHE A 7 13.19 28.63 -11.00
N PRO A 8 14.45 28.37 -10.60
CA PRO A 8 14.74 27.34 -9.61
C PRO A 8 14.04 27.56 -8.28
N LEU A 9 13.98 28.81 -7.78
CA LEU A 9 13.28 29.12 -6.54
C LEU A 9 11.77 28.84 -6.64
N GLY A 10 11.16 29.17 -7.79
CA GLY A 10 9.76 28.84 -8.06
C GLY A 10 9.53 27.33 -8.09
N ILE A 11 10.44 26.56 -8.70
CA ILE A 11 10.39 25.10 -8.70
C ILE A 11 10.46 24.55 -7.29
N VAL A 12 11.44 24.98 -6.48
CA VAL A 12 11.55 24.58 -5.06
C VAL A 12 10.28 24.94 -4.29
N GLY A 13 9.75 26.15 -4.48
CA GLY A 13 8.51 26.59 -3.85
C GLY A 13 7.31 25.70 -4.20
N VAL A 14 7.17 25.31 -5.48
CA VAL A 14 6.11 24.40 -5.93
C VAL A 14 6.33 22.99 -5.38
N SER A 15 7.57 22.49 -5.34
CA SER A 15 7.89 21.18 -4.75
C SER A 15 7.48 21.13 -3.28
N LEU A 16 7.87 22.15 -2.49
CA LEU A 16 7.49 22.26 -1.08
C LEU A 16 5.97 22.37 -0.91
N LEU A 17 5.33 23.25 -1.67
CA LEU A 17 3.88 23.48 -1.58
C LEU A 17 3.08 22.20 -1.93
N THR A 18 3.43 21.54 -3.03
CA THR A 18 2.74 20.31 -3.44
C THR A 18 3.07 19.12 -2.55
N SER A 19 4.25 19.10 -1.91
CA SER A 19 4.59 18.12 -0.87
C SER A 19 3.73 18.29 0.38
N LEU A 20 3.59 19.51 0.90
CA LEU A 20 2.78 19.81 2.10
C LEU A 20 1.29 19.54 1.90
N LEU A 21 0.79 19.78 0.68
CA LEU A 21 -0.61 19.59 0.32
C LEU A 21 -0.90 18.20 -0.25
N ALA A 22 0.12 17.35 -0.39
CA ALA A 22 -0.06 15.99 -0.86
C ALA A 22 -0.83 15.18 0.18
N SER A 23 -1.76 14.33 -0.23
CA SER A 23 -2.34 13.34 0.69
C SER A 23 -1.29 12.30 1.05
N GLY A 24 -0.84 12.26 2.31
CA GLY A 24 0.25 11.38 2.75
C GLY A 24 1.65 11.87 2.34
N TRP A 25 2.67 11.05 2.56
CA TRP A 25 4.07 11.45 2.35
C TRP A 25 4.43 11.51 0.86
N SER A 26 4.94 12.66 0.41
CA SER A 26 5.43 12.88 -0.95
C SER A 26 6.57 13.89 -0.93
N LEU A 27 7.69 13.64 -1.63
CA LEU A 27 8.78 14.63 -1.73
C LEU A 27 8.46 15.77 -2.73
N GLY A 28 7.25 15.82 -3.31
CA GLY A 28 6.80 16.91 -4.18
C GLY A 28 7.35 16.91 -5.62
N TYR A 29 8.16 15.91 -6.01
CA TYR A 29 8.71 15.78 -7.36
C TYR A 29 7.62 15.70 -8.42
N SER A 30 6.65 14.81 -8.25
CA SER A 30 5.62 14.59 -9.26
C SER A 30 4.67 15.78 -9.39
N GLY A 31 4.28 16.41 -8.27
CA GLY A 31 3.50 17.65 -8.27
C GLY A 31 4.19 18.76 -9.09
N THR A 32 5.51 18.87 -8.97
CA THR A 32 6.33 19.81 -9.76
C THR A 32 6.35 19.47 -11.25
N VAL A 33 6.46 18.19 -11.62
CA VAL A 33 6.37 17.75 -13.02
C VAL A 33 5.01 18.10 -13.61
N PHE A 34 3.93 17.88 -12.85
CA PHE A 34 2.58 18.24 -13.29
C PHE A 34 2.37 19.76 -13.37
N PHE A 35 2.99 20.55 -12.49
CA PHE A 35 3.03 22.00 -12.62
C PHE A 35 3.67 22.44 -13.94
N LEU A 36 4.84 21.90 -14.26
CA LEU A 36 5.50 22.19 -15.54
C LEU A 36 4.64 21.75 -16.74
N LEU A 37 3.97 20.60 -16.63
CA LEU A 37 3.05 20.11 -17.65
C LEU A 37 1.83 21.04 -17.82
N GLY A 38 1.27 21.55 -16.72
CA GLY A 38 0.18 22.53 -16.73
C GLY A 38 0.59 23.85 -17.39
N VAL A 39 1.82 24.32 -17.11
CA VAL A 39 2.37 25.49 -17.80
C VAL A 39 2.53 25.20 -19.30
N ALA A 40 3.15 24.06 -19.63
CA ALA A 40 3.47 23.69 -21.00
C ALA A 40 2.22 23.49 -21.87
N VAL A 41 1.20 22.78 -21.37
CA VAL A 41 -0.01 22.47 -22.16
C VAL A 41 -0.79 23.73 -22.52
N VAL A 42 -0.77 24.76 -21.66
CA VAL A 42 -1.45 26.04 -21.92
C VAL A 42 -0.62 26.94 -22.84
N MET A 43 0.69 27.04 -22.59
CA MET A 43 1.57 27.92 -23.37
C MET A 43 1.93 27.36 -24.75
N LEU A 44 2.05 26.03 -24.86
CA LEU A 44 2.54 25.31 -26.03
C LEU A 44 1.73 24.01 -26.26
N PRO A 45 0.41 24.10 -26.58
CA PRO A 45 -0.46 22.93 -26.57
C PRO A 45 0.02 21.80 -27.50
N LEU A 46 0.33 22.14 -28.76
CA LEU A 46 0.75 21.15 -29.76
C LEU A 46 2.13 20.56 -29.41
N ALA A 47 3.10 21.40 -29.02
CA ALA A 47 4.43 20.92 -28.66
C ALA A 47 4.40 20.01 -27.42
N THR A 48 3.48 20.28 -26.48
CA THR A 48 3.27 19.43 -25.29
C THR A 48 2.75 18.05 -25.67
N VAL A 49 1.76 17.98 -26.56
CA VAL A 49 1.24 16.69 -27.07
C VAL A 49 2.31 15.94 -27.84
N VAL A 50 3.01 16.61 -28.76
CA VAL A 50 4.10 16.00 -29.54
C VAL A 50 5.20 15.50 -28.62
N GLY A 51 5.67 16.32 -27.67
CA GLY A 51 6.71 15.93 -26.72
C GLY A 51 6.30 14.74 -25.85
N MET A 52 5.04 14.69 -25.41
CA MET A 52 4.51 13.55 -24.66
C MET A 52 4.50 12.27 -25.49
N VAL A 53 4.02 12.33 -26.75
CA VAL A 53 4.00 11.16 -27.65
C VAL A 53 5.43 10.71 -27.96
N THR A 54 6.35 11.64 -28.25
CA THR A 54 7.75 11.31 -28.52
C THR A 54 8.41 10.63 -27.32
N LEU A 55 8.24 11.16 -26.11
CA LEU A 55 8.86 10.58 -24.92
C LEU A 55 8.32 9.17 -24.61
N SER A 56 7.00 8.98 -24.74
CA SER A 56 6.38 7.66 -24.61
C SER A 56 6.88 6.70 -25.69
N GLY A 57 6.99 7.16 -26.94
CA GLY A 57 7.51 6.35 -28.05
C GLY A 57 8.96 5.92 -27.84
N VAL A 58 9.82 6.82 -27.38
CA VAL A 58 11.22 6.50 -27.02
C VAL A 58 11.26 5.45 -25.92
N SER A 59 10.44 5.57 -24.88
CA SER A 59 10.36 4.56 -23.82
C SER A 59 9.93 3.20 -24.35
N VAL A 60 8.94 3.15 -25.24
CA VAL A 60 8.48 1.89 -25.85
C VAL A 60 9.59 1.25 -26.69
N VAL A 61 10.26 2.02 -27.55
CA VAL A 61 11.37 1.53 -28.37
C VAL A 61 12.51 1.02 -27.49
N PHE A 62 12.88 1.79 -26.47
CA PHE A 62 13.94 1.42 -25.54
C PHE A 62 13.60 0.14 -24.77
N SER A 63 12.38 0.02 -24.22
CA SER A 63 11.91 -1.19 -23.54
C SER A 63 11.88 -2.40 -24.47
N ALA A 64 11.46 -2.24 -25.72
CA ALA A 64 11.46 -3.30 -26.72
C ALA A 64 12.88 -3.74 -27.10
N LEU A 65 13.86 -2.83 -27.10
CA LEU A 65 15.26 -3.17 -27.34
C LEU A 65 15.90 -3.89 -26.14
N GLN A 66 15.56 -3.48 -24.92
CA GLN A 66 16.07 -4.12 -23.70
C GLN A 66 15.44 -5.49 -23.44
N THR A 67 14.13 -5.61 -23.72
CA THR A 67 13.34 -6.82 -23.45
C THR A 67 12.54 -7.18 -24.71
N PRO A 68 13.21 -7.72 -25.75
CA PRO A 68 12.57 -7.98 -27.04
C PRO A 68 11.47 -9.05 -26.98
N ILE A 69 11.58 -9.96 -26.01
CA ILE A 69 10.57 -10.98 -25.73
C ILE A 69 10.23 -10.89 -24.24
N LEU A 70 9.06 -10.34 -23.93
CA LEU A 70 8.53 -10.29 -22.57
C LEU A 70 7.74 -11.59 -22.30
N GLN A 71 8.28 -12.46 -21.46
CA GLN A 71 7.59 -13.64 -20.97
C GLN A 71 7.15 -13.39 -19.53
N VAL A 72 5.85 -13.56 -19.28
CA VAL A 72 5.28 -13.51 -17.93
C VAL A 72 4.55 -14.83 -17.72
N SER A 73 5.00 -15.63 -16.74
CA SER A 73 4.31 -16.85 -16.34
C SER A 73 3.17 -16.52 -15.38
N THR A 74 2.14 -17.34 -15.36
CA THR A 74 1.13 -17.36 -14.28
C THR A 74 1.78 -17.98 -13.03
N SER A 75 2.81 -17.33 -12.48
CA SER A 75 3.15 -17.61 -11.09
C SER A 75 1.95 -17.20 -10.26
N SER A 76 1.56 -18.04 -9.29
CA SER A 76 0.59 -17.74 -8.23
C SER A 76 1.14 -16.67 -7.28
N GLY A 77 1.80 -15.65 -7.82
CA GLY A 77 2.33 -14.53 -7.06
C GLY A 77 1.20 -13.84 -6.31
N VAL A 78 1.50 -13.46 -5.08
CA VAL A 78 0.61 -12.76 -4.17
C VAL A 78 -0.08 -11.60 -4.91
N PRO A 79 -1.42 -11.46 -4.84
CA PRO A 79 -2.10 -10.30 -5.39
C PRO A 79 -1.59 -9.01 -4.72
N GLY A 80 -0.68 -8.31 -5.40
CA GLY A 80 -0.21 -7.00 -4.99
C GLY A 80 -1.35 -5.97 -5.10
N PRO A 81 -1.26 -4.83 -4.38
CA PRO A 81 -2.16 -3.73 -4.63
C PRO A 81 -2.08 -3.33 -6.12
N PRO A 82 -3.21 -3.00 -6.76
CA PRO A 82 -3.20 -2.51 -8.13
C PRO A 82 -2.24 -1.32 -8.30
N SER A 83 -1.58 -1.22 -9.45
CA SER A 83 -0.55 -0.19 -9.71
C SER A 83 -1.00 1.27 -9.59
N TRP A 84 -2.31 1.51 -9.55
CA TRP A 84 -2.89 2.84 -9.33
C TRP A 84 -3.09 3.19 -7.85
N VAL A 85 -2.91 2.23 -6.94
CA VAL A 85 -2.93 2.46 -5.49
C VAL A 85 -1.62 3.12 -5.06
N GLY A 86 -1.68 4.11 -4.16
CA GLY A 86 -0.52 4.88 -3.71
C GLY A 86 -0.10 6.01 -4.65
N VAL A 87 -0.74 6.15 -5.82
CA VAL A 87 -0.51 7.28 -6.72
C VAL A 87 -1.21 8.53 -6.18
N ASN A 88 -0.45 9.58 -5.91
CA ASN A 88 -0.99 10.84 -5.39
C ASN A 88 -1.58 11.73 -6.50
N VAL A 89 -2.71 11.29 -7.06
CA VAL A 89 -3.42 12.01 -8.13
C VAL A 89 -3.85 13.42 -7.68
N GLN A 90 -4.15 13.60 -6.40
CA GLN A 90 -4.48 14.90 -5.82
C GLN A 90 -3.31 15.88 -5.97
N ALA A 91 -2.09 15.49 -5.60
CA ALA A 91 -0.91 16.35 -5.71
C ALA A 91 -0.58 16.66 -7.19
N HIS A 92 -0.77 15.68 -8.08
CA HIS A 92 -0.64 15.87 -9.52
C HIS A 92 -1.61 16.93 -10.05
N LEU A 93 -2.88 16.85 -9.61
CA LEU A 93 -3.92 17.76 -10.05
C LEU A 93 -3.69 19.18 -9.54
N VAL A 94 -3.31 19.34 -8.26
CA VAL A 94 -2.94 20.65 -7.68
C VAL A 94 -1.76 21.25 -8.43
N GLY A 95 -0.69 20.46 -8.64
CA GLY A 95 0.47 20.88 -9.43
C GLY A 95 0.06 21.37 -10.82
N PHE A 96 -0.69 20.54 -11.57
CA PHE A 96 -1.20 20.87 -12.90
C PHE A 96 -2.00 22.17 -12.92
N LEU A 97 -2.94 22.34 -11.99
CA LEU A 97 -3.78 23.53 -11.90
C LEU A 97 -2.98 24.80 -11.58
N LEU A 98 -2.05 24.74 -10.63
CA LEU A 98 -1.13 25.85 -10.36
C LEU A 98 -0.33 26.23 -11.62
N GLY A 99 0.11 25.23 -12.39
CA GLY A 99 0.79 25.42 -13.66
C GLY A 99 -0.07 26.15 -14.69
N THR A 100 -1.33 25.72 -14.86
CA THR A 100 -2.26 26.38 -15.78
C THR A 100 -2.56 27.82 -15.38
N LEU A 101 -2.74 28.10 -14.08
CA LEU A 101 -2.94 29.45 -13.55
C LEU A 101 -1.73 30.37 -13.82
N VAL A 102 -0.51 29.87 -13.60
CA VAL A 102 0.72 30.60 -13.92
C VAL A 102 0.82 30.85 -15.41
N ALA A 103 0.49 29.88 -16.26
CA ALA A 103 0.47 30.08 -17.71
C ALA A 103 -0.52 31.17 -18.13
N VAL A 104 -1.76 31.17 -17.62
CA VAL A 104 -2.74 32.22 -17.91
C VAL A 104 -2.22 33.60 -17.50
N LEU A 105 -1.57 33.73 -16.35
CA LEU A 105 -0.92 34.97 -15.93
C LEU A 105 0.17 35.42 -16.91
N LEU A 106 0.98 34.47 -17.42
CA LEU A 106 2.01 34.76 -18.41
C LEU A 106 1.43 35.14 -19.78
N LEU A 107 0.36 34.48 -20.24
CA LEU A 107 -0.35 34.82 -21.48
C LEU A 107 -0.92 36.25 -21.40
N ARG A 108 -1.57 36.60 -20.28
CA ARG A 108 -2.09 37.96 -20.04
C ARG A 108 -0.99 39.02 -20.11
N ARG A 109 0.18 38.74 -19.54
CA ARG A 109 1.33 39.67 -19.58
C ARG A 109 1.97 39.81 -20.95
N ARG A 110 1.86 38.79 -21.81
CA ARG A 110 2.48 38.76 -23.14
C ARG A 110 1.52 39.11 -24.27
N ASP A 111 0.24 39.20 -23.98
CA ASP A 111 -0.86 39.41 -24.92
C ASP A 111 -0.78 38.51 -26.16
N ARG A 112 -0.49 37.23 -25.92
CA ARG A 112 -0.45 36.18 -26.94
C ARG A 112 -1.24 35.00 -26.43
N TRP A 113 -2.25 34.58 -27.18
CA TRP A 113 -3.17 33.53 -26.78
C TRP A 113 -3.06 32.34 -27.75
N PRO A 114 -3.07 31.09 -27.26
CA PRO A 114 -3.07 29.92 -28.11
C PRO A 114 -4.41 29.76 -28.84
N ASP A 115 -4.40 28.96 -29.91
CA ASP A 115 -5.64 28.50 -30.54
C ASP A 115 -6.46 27.64 -29.57
N ALA A 116 -7.74 27.98 -29.40
CA ALA A 116 -8.62 27.35 -28.43
C ALA A 116 -8.88 25.86 -28.74
N GLY A 117 -8.98 25.49 -30.02
CA GLY A 117 -9.20 24.11 -30.45
C GLY A 117 -7.99 23.23 -30.14
N ARG A 118 -6.77 23.73 -30.42
CA ARG A 118 -5.52 23.04 -30.08
C ARG A 118 -5.33 22.91 -28.58
N LEU A 119 -5.68 23.95 -27.81
CA LEU A 119 -5.66 23.91 -26.36
C LEU A 119 -6.64 22.87 -25.81
N ALA A 120 -7.89 22.87 -26.29
CA ALA A 120 -8.92 21.93 -25.86
C ALA A 120 -8.49 20.48 -26.10
N LEU A 121 -8.03 20.17 -27.30
CA LEU A 121 -7.50 18.85 -27.62
C LEU A 121 -6.33 18.47 -26.73
N ALA A 122 -5.35 19.37 -26.55
CA ALA A 122 -4.15 19.09 -25.76
C ALA A 122 -4.47 18.86 -24.28
N VAL A 123 -5.33 19.68 -23.67
CA VAL A 123 -5.71 19.53 -22.26
C VAL A 123 -6.48 18.22 -22.06
N VAL A 124 -7.45 17.89 -22.92
CA VAL A 124 -8.20 16.62 -22.83
C VAL A 124 -7.26 15.42 -22.94
N LEU A 125 -6.34 15.43 -23.92
CA LEU A 125 -5.36 14.34 -24.07
C LEU A 125 -4.46 14.22 -22.84
N VAL A 126 -3.96 15.35 -22.31
CA VAL A 126 -3.08 15.34 -21.14
C VAL A 126 -3.79 14.79 -19.90
N VAL A 127 -5.00 15.28 -19.57
CA VAL A 127 -5.69 14.83 -18.35
C VAL A 127 -6.07 13.36 -18.39
N LEU A 128 -6.38 12.82 -19.58
CA LEU A 128 -6.71 11.40 -19.76
C LEU A 128 -5.45 10.52 -19.75
N VAL A 129 -4.45 10.85 -20.58
CA VAL A 129 -3.23 10.03 -20.74
C VAL A 129 -2.36 10.03 -19.48
N ARG A 130 -2.34 11.14 -18.73
CA ARG A 130 -1.60 11.23 -17.47
C ARG A 130 -2.41 10.79 -16.25
N ASN A 131 -3.55 10.13 -16.46
CA ASN A 131 -4.39 9.54 -15.42
C ASN A 131 -4.80 10.53 -14.31
N LEU A 132 -5.00 11.81 -14.63
CA LEU A 132 -5.44 12.82 -13.66
C LEU A 132 -6.86 12.55 -13.11
N TRP A 133 -7.60 11.63 -13.75
CA TRP A 133 -8.92 11.16 -13.32
C TRP A 133 -8.86 9.99 -12.32
N SER A 134 -7.69 9.37 -12.10
CA SER A 134 -7.57 8.06 -11.43
C SER A 134 -7.65 8.15 -9.91
N TYR A 135 -8.69 8.78 -9.37
CA TYR A 135 -8.93 8.82 -7.94
C TYR A 135 -9.24 7.42 -7.39
N ALA A 136 -8.52 7.04 -6.35
CA ALA A 136 -8.54 5.71 -5.76
C ALA A 136 -8.63 5.80 -4.24
N THR A 137 -9.38 4.87 -3.66
CA THR A 137 -9.50 4.66 -2.22
C THR A 137 -9.24 3.18 -1.93
N GLY A 138 -8.65 2.87 -0.79
CA GLY A 138 -8.40 1.48 -0.39
C GLY A 138 -8.45 1.31 1.12
N GLY A 139 -8.84 0.13 1.56
CA GLY A 139 -8.85 -0.28 2.97
C GLY A 139 -8.86 -1.81 3.06
N GLY A 140 -7.97 -2.36 3.88
CA GLY A 140 -7.77 -3.81 4.02
C GLY A 140 -7.50 -4.50 2.67
N SER A 141 -8.44 -5.32 2.22
CA SER A 141 -8.31 -6.16 1.02
C SER A 141 -8.99 -5.62 -0.24
N THR A 142 -9.75 -4.53 -0.14
CA THR A 142 -10.54 -4.00 -1.25
C THR A 142 -10.00 -2.65 -1.71
N PHE A 143 -9.76 -2.54 -3.03
CA PHE A 143 -9.32 -1.31 -3.67
C PHE A 143 -10.39 -0.82 -4.64
N THR A 144 -10.82 0.43 -4.47
CA THR A 144 -11.86 1.05 -5.29
C THR A 144 -11.28 2.21 -6.09
N ARG A 145 -11.52 2.22 -7.40
CA ARG A 145 -11.14 3.32 -8.29
C ARG A 145 -12.38 3.98 -8.87
N TRP A 146 -12.56 5.27 -8.62
CA TRP A 146 -13.76 6.04 -8.97
C TRP A 146 -13.70 6.56 -10.41
N GLN A 147 -13.64 5.66 -11.40
CA GLN A 147 -13.29 6.00 -12.78
C GLN A 147 -14.27 6.97 -13.44
N GLY A 148 -15.58 6.67 -13.40
CA GLY A 148 -16.60 7.47 -14.08
C GLY A 148 -16.66 8.90 -13.54
N VAL A 149 -16.71 9.04 -12.21
CA VAL A 149 -16.71 10.34 -11.53
C VAL A 149 -15.43 11.10 -11.82
N GLY A 150 -14.28 10.43 -11.74
CA GLY A 150 -12.98 11.04 -12.03
C GLY A 150 -12.87 11.57 -13.46
N VAL A 151 -13.33 10.81 -14.46
CA VAL A 151 -13.30 11.22 -15.87
C VAL A 151 -14.21 12.43 -16.11
N ILE A 152 -15.45 12.38 -15.59
CA ILE A 152 -16.39 13.52 -15.69
C ILE A 152 -15.76 14.78 -15.08
N PHE A 153 -15.15 14.64 -13.90
CA PHE A 153 -14.53 15.74 -13.19
C PHE A 153 -13.36 16.37 -13.97
N VAL A 154 -12.42 15.59 -14.50
CA VAL A 154 -11.29 16.16 -15.26
C VAL A 154 -11.69 16.72 -16.62
N LEU A 155 -12.74 16.19 -17.26
CA LEU A 155 -13.28 16.76 -18.49
C LEU A 155 -13.99 18.10 -18.23
N PHE A 156 -14.74 18.19 -17.13
CA PHE A 156 -15.25 19.48 -16.65
C PHE A 156 -14.10 20.47 -16.41
N LEU A 157 -13.04 20.04 -15.73
CA LEU A 157 -11.88 20.89 -15.50
C LEU A 157 -11.18 21.32 -16.79
N ALA A 158 -11.08 20.43 -17.78
CA ALA A 158 -10.55 20.75 -19.10
C ALA A 158 -11.38 21.85 -19.79
N ILE A 159 -12.70 21.77 -19.73
CA ILE A 159 -13.60 22.82 -20.26
C ILE A 159 -13.34 24.16 -19.56
N VAL A 160 -13.24 24.17 -18.23
CA VAL A 160 -12.99 25.39 -17.46
C VAL A 160 -11.60 25.98 -17.78
N ILE A 161 -10.57 25.13 -17.96
CA ILE A 161 -9.22 25.57 -18.36
C ILE A 161 -9.23 26.21 -19.74
N VAL A 162 -9.91 25.60 -20.72
CA VAL A 162 -10.07 26.17 -22.06
C VAL A 162 -10.84 27.49 -21.99
N ALA A 163 -11.88 27.56 -21.15
CA ALA A 163 -12.64 28.79 -20.93
C ALA A 163 -11.76 29.91 -20.34
N MET A 164 -10.83 29.65 -19.42
CA MET A 164 -9.92 30.68 -18.88
C MET A 164 -9.15 31.44 -19.98
N VAL A 165 -8.86 30.77 -21.09
CA VAL A 165 -8.09 31.28 -22.23
C VAL A 165 -9.02 31.84 -23.31
N SER A 166 -10.14 31.18 -23.56
CA SER A 166 -10.96 31.40 -24.77
C SER A 166 -12.10 32.39 -24.55
N VAL A 167 -12.57 32.59 -23.32
CA VAL A 167 -13.63 33.57 -23.05
C VAL A 167 -13.11 34.99 -23.20
N GLU A 168 -13.98 35.84 -23.74
CA GLU A 168 -13.73 37.26 -23.84
C GLU A 168 -13.65 37.89 -22.44
N ASP A 169 -12.84 38.95 -22.32
CA ASP A 169 -12.65 39.69 -21.07
C ASP A 169 -13.79 40.72 -20.86
N LYS A 170 -15.03 40.26 -21.03
CA LYS A 170 -16.25 41.07 -20.93
C LYS A 170 -16.52 41.45 -19.47
N PRO A 171 -16.75 42.73 -19.13
CA PRO A 171 -17.16 43.13 -17.79
C PRO A 171 -18.56 42.60 -17.49
N LEU A 172 -18.77 42.10 -16.27
CA LEU A 172 -20.06 41.65 -15.77
C LEU A 172 -20.65 42.67 -14.79
N VAL A 173 -19.89 42.98 -13.72
CA VAL A 173 -20.27 43.95 -12.69
C VAL A 173 -19.03 44.66 -12.18
N GLY A 174 -18.98 45.99 -12.34
CA GLY A 174 -17.81 46.79 -11.91
C GLY A 174 -16.51 46.29 -12.55
N PRO A 175 -15.43 46.07 -11.77
CA PRO A 175 -14.15 45.57 -12.30
C PRO A 175 -14.13 44.05 -12.55
N VAL A 176 -15.22 43.33 -12.25
CA VAL A 176 -15.28 41.87 -12.41
C VAL A 176 -15.59 41.51 -13.86
N THR A 177 -14.68 40.79 -14.50
CA THR A 177 -14.88 40.26 -15.86
C THR A 177 -15.28 38.79 -15.84
N LEU A 178 -15.93 38.33 -16.91
CA LEU A 178 -16.28 36.92 -17.10
C LEU A 178 -15.04 36.02 -16.98
N ARG A 179 -13.94 36.40 -17.62
CA ARG A 179 -12.65 35.69 -17.50
C ARG A 179 -12.13 35.69 -16.06
N GLY A 180 -12.28 36.80 -15.35
CA GLY A 180 -11.94 36.92 -13.93
C GLY A 180 -12.71 35.91 -13.07
N VAL A 181 -14.01 35.74 -13.31
CA VAL A 181 -14.86 34.74 -12.63
C VAL A 181 -14.38 33.32 -12.92
N VAL A 182 -14.11 32.99 -14.19
CA VAL A 182 -13.64 31.63 -14.57
C VAL A 182 -12.29 31.32 -13.90
N VAL A 183 -11.33 32.26 -13.94
CA VAL A 183 -10.04 32.09 -13.25
C VAL A 183 -10.22 31.98 -11.74
N GLY A 184 -11.07 32.81 -11.14
CA GLY A 184 -11.40 32.73 -9.71
C GLY A 184 -11.99 31.37 -9.33
N GLY A 185 -12.88 30.81 -10.16
CA GLY A 185 -13.41 29.47 -9.97
C GLY A 185 -12.34 28.39 -9.98
N VAL A 186 -11.37 28.45 -10.91
CA VAL A 186 -10.23 27.51 -10.92
C VAL A 186 -9.35 27.67 -9.69
N VAL A 187 -9.09 28.90 -9.23
CA VAL A 187 -8.36 29.15 -7.97
C VAL A 187 -9.09 28.49 -6.80
N VAL A 188 -10.41 28.69 -6.67
CA VAL A 188 -11.22 28.08 -5.62
C VAL A 188 -11.18 26.56 -5.69
N ILE A 189 -11.37 25.96 -6.88
CA ILE A 189 -11.28 24.50 -7.07
C ILE A 189 -9.89 23.98 -6.66
N THR A 190 -8.81 24.66 -7.07
CA THR A 190 -7.44 24.28 -6.72
C THR A 190 -7.23 24.30 -5.21
N VAL A 191 -7.71 25.34 -4.53
CA VAL A 191 -7.63 25.47 -3.07
C VAL A 191 -8.46 24.37 -2.40
N LEU A 192 -9.68 24.09 -2.85
CA LEU A 192 -10.51 23.02 -2.25
C LEU A 192 -9.85 21.64 -2.36
N ILE A 193 -9.27 21.31 -3.51
CA ILE A 193 -8.54 20.04 -3.72
C ILE A 193 -7.29 19.99 -2.81
N ALA A 194 -6.56 21.10 -2.69
CA ALA A 194 -5.39 21.21 -1.83
C ALA A 194 -5.75 21.03 -0.34
N LEU A 195 -6.82 21.68 0.11
CA LEU A 195 -7.25 21.64 1.52
C LEU A 195 -7.79 20.28 1.96
N LEU A 196 -8.28 19.45 1.02
CA LEU A 196 -8.80 18.11 1.33
C LEU A 196 -7.76 17.21 2.03
N SER A 197 -6.48 17.44 1.79
CA SER A 197 -5.37 16.68 2.39
C SER A 197 -4.98 17.18 3.79
N LEU A 198 -5.38 18.40 4.19
CA LEU A 198 -4.97 18.96 5.48
C LEU A 198 -5.46 18.15 6.69
N PRO A 199 -6.74 17.73 6.80
CA PRO A 199 -7.18 16.96 7.96
C PRO A 199 -6.41 15.66 8.13
N ALA A 200 -6.15 14.95 7.03
CA ALA A 200 -5.38 13.70 7.04
C ALA A 200 -3.90 13.93 7.39
N ASN A 201 -3.31 15.05 6.97
CA ASN A 201 -1.92 15.39 7.29
C ASN A 201 -1.76 15.96 8.71
N LEU A 202 -2.84 16.49 9.31
CA LEU A 202 -2.86 17.01 10.69
C LEU A 202 -3.20 15.94 11.73
N ALA A 203 -3.72 14.78 11.32
CA ALA A 203 -3.86 13.63 12.19
C ALA A 203 -2.46 13.24 12.66
N GLY A 204 -2.15 13.60 13.90
CA GLY A 204 -0.93 13.19 14.58
C GLY A 204 -0.92 11.68 14.78
N MET A 205 0.25 11.17 15.15
CA MET A 205 0.37 9.76 15.52
C MET A 205 -0.48 9.46 16.76
N ASP A 206 -1.22 8.35 16.73
CA ASP A 206 -1.87 7.83 17.93
C ASP A 206 -0.82 7.57 19.03
N GLY A 207 -1.18 7.82 20.29
CA GLY A 207 -0.24 7.71 21.42
C GLY A 207 0.23 6.28 21.71
N GLU A 208 -0.49 5.28 21.22
CA GLU A 208 -0.09 3.86 21.19
C GLU A 208 -0.30 3.34 19.76
N PRO A 209 0.61 3.65 18.83
CA PRO A 209 0.40 3.45 17.39
C PRO A 209 0.49 1.98 16.96
N VAL A 210 1.02 1.13 17.83
CA VAL A 210 1.10 -0.32 17.65
C VAL A 210 0.87 -1.00 19.00
N PRO A 211 0.34 -2.24 19.01
CA PRO A 211 0.18 -3.00 20.24
C PRO A 211 1.52 -3.24 20.94
N ASP A 212 1.51 -3.33 22.26
CA ASP A 212 2.66 -3.77 23.05
C ASP A 212 2.81 -5.31 23.00
N THR A 213 2.88 -5.84 21.78
CA THR A 213 3.17 -7.24 21.47
C THR A 213 4.50 -7.28 20.73
N GLY A 214 5.46 -8.03 21.27
CA GLY A 214 6.83 -8.22 20.79
C GLY A 214 7.30 -7.31 19.64
N SER A 215 8.22 -6.39 19.94
CA SER A 215 8.73 -5.46 18.92
C SER A 215 10.27 -5.39 18.93
N LEU A 216 10.83 -4.93 17.81
CA LEU A 216 12.24 -4.60 17.67
C LEU A 216 12.41 -3.08 17.56
N GLY A 217 13.22 -2.52 18.46
CA GLY A 217 13.65 -1.12 18.40
C GLY A 217 14.96 -0.98 17.64
N ILE A 218 14.97 -0.17 16.59
CA ILE A 218 16.15 0.16 15.76
C ILE A 218 16.26 1.66 15.64
N ALA A 219 17.21 2.26 16.37
CA ALA A 219 17.30 3.70 16.56
C ALA A 219 15.95 4.29 17.08
N ASP A 220 15.28 5.10 16.27
CA ASP A 220 13.97 5.69 16.56
C ASP A 220 12.79 4.94 15.91
N TYR A 221 13.06 3.80 15.26
CA TYR A 221 12.04 2.94 14.68
C TYR A 221 11.64 1.80 15.62
N THR A 222 10.35 1.51 15.64
CA THR A 222 9.77 0.31 16.21
C THR A 222 9.21 -0.55 15.08
N VAL A 223 9.62 -1.80 15.01
CA VAL A 223 9.11 -2.79 14.05
C VAL A 223 8.35 -3.88 14.82
N THR A 224 7.11 -4.14 14.44
CA THR A 224 6.27 -5.19 15.01
C THR A 224 5.40 -5.84 13.94
N TYR A 225 4.69 -6.92 14.27
CA TYR A 225 3.62 -7.47 13.44
C TYR A 225 2.30 -7.40 14.21
N ALA A 226 1.27 -6.87 13.57
CA ALA A 226 -0.08 -6.86 14.15
C ALA A 226 -1.16 -7.03 13.08
N GLU A 227 -2.35 -7.44 13.51
CA GLU A 227 -3.51 -7.60 12.62
C GLU A 227 -4.72 -6.82 13.11
N GLY A 228 -5.40 -6.12 12.20
CA GLY A 228 -6.64 -5.40 12.48
C GLY A 228 -6.46 -4.25 13.45
N VAL A 229 -5.29 -3.59 13.43
CA VAL A 229 -4.99 -2.47 14.32
C VAL A 229 -5.32 -1.15 13.62
N PRO A 230 -5.78 -0.12 14.36
CA PRO A 230 -5.97 1.21 13.80
C PRO A 230 -4.68 1.70 13.14
N HIS A 231 -4.79 2.22 11.92
CA HIS A 231 -3.67 2.87 11.26
C HIS A 231 -3.35 4.15 12.04
N GLY A 232 -2.17 4.22 12.65
CA GLY A 232 -1.80 5.30 13.59
C GLY A 232 -1.73 6.72 13.01
N ARG A 233 -2.22 6.94 11.79
CA ARG A 233 -2.29 8.24 11.07
C ARG A 233 -3.55 8.41 10.21
N ALA A 234 -4.38 7.37 10.08
CA ALA A 234 -5.49 7.37 9.15
C ALA A 234 -6.68 6.60 9.73
N SER A 235 -7.89 7.00 9.37
CA SER A 235 -9.11 6.43 9.93
C SER A 235 -9.52 5.11 9.24
N PHE A 236 -8.66 4.09 9.28
CA PHE A 236 -8.93 2.72 8.86
C PHE A 236 -8.01 1.74 9.61
N ASP A 237 -8.39 0.47 9.67
CA ASP A 237 -7.56 -0.57 10.28
C ASP A 237 -6.64 -1.22 9.23
N ASP A 238 -5.45 -1.63 9.65
CA ASP A 238 -4.46 -2.27 8.79
C ASP A 238 -3.76 -3.44 9.52
N SER A 239 -3.08 -4.28 8.73
CA SER A 239 -2.42 -5.50 9.22
C SER A 239 -1.08 -5.72 8.51
N GLY A 240 -0.15 -6.38 9.19
CA GLY A 240 1.12 -6.82 8.64
C GLY A 240 2.31 -6.46 9.53
N VAL A 241 3.48 -6.40 8.90
CA VAL A 241 4.70 -5.87 9.54
C VAL A 241 4.60 -4.35 9.51
N ILE A 242 4.50 -3.75 10.69
CA ILE A 242 4.32 -2.33 10.88
C ILE A 242 5.63 -1.72 11.33
N VAL A 243 6.01 -0.64 10.66
CA VAL A 243 7.15 0.21 11.01
C VAL A 243 6.62 1.55 11.51
N VAL A 244 7.02 1.91 12.72
CA VAL A 244 6.67 3.18 13.36
C VAL A 244 7.92 3.96 13.71
N SER A 245 7.91 5.28 13.52
CA SER A 245 8.81 6.21 14.20
C SER A 245 8.00 7.43 14.62
N GLU A 246 7.76 7.57 15.93
CA GLU A 246 7.05 8.71 16.50
C GLU A 246 7.82 10.02 16.24
N GLN A 247 9.15 9.99 16.35
CA GLN A 247 10.01 11.16 16.13
C GLN A 247 9.92 11.68 14.69
N ARG A 248 9.73 10.78 13.72
CA ARG A 248 9.63 11.13 12.29
C ARG A 248 8.19 11.17 11.80
N ASP A 249 7.22 10.94 12.69
CA ASP A 249 5.81 10.82 12.37
C ASP A 249 5.56 9.77 11.26
N ILE A 250 6.23 8.63 11.31
CA ILE A 250 6.11 7.55 10.31
C ILE A 250 5.27 6.42 10.87
N TRP A 251 4.27 5.99 10.11
CA TRP A 251 3.53 4.75 10.34
C TRP A 251 3.29 4.07 8.99
N SER A 252 3.68 2.81 8.85
CA SER A 252 3.43 2.06 7.61
C SER A 252 3.39 0.55 7.82
N SER A 253 2.45 -0.14 7.16
CA SER A 253 2.50 -1.58 6.91
C SER A 253 3.40 -1.85 5.69
N VAL A 254 4.59 -2.43 5.93
CA VAL A 254 5.62 -2.65 4.89
C VAL A 254 5.57 -4.05 4.28
N VAL A 255 5.08 -5.04 5.04
CA VAL A 255 4.85 -6.41 4.55
C VAL A 255 3.44 -6.84 4.94
N ARG A 256 2.67 -7.29 3.95
CA ARG A 256 1.27 -7.69 4.16
C ARG A 256 1.15 -9.14 4.67
N PRO A 257 0.12 -9.48 5.47
CA PRO A 257 -0.11 -10.83 5.97
C PRO A 257 -0.13 -11.89 4.87
N ARG A 258 -0.79 -11.63 3.74
CA ARG A 258 -0.87 -12.59 2.62
C ARG A 258 0.46 -12.82 1.93
N GLN A 259 1.31 -11.78 1.87
CA GLN A 259 2.65 -11.93 1.30
C GLN A 259 3.48 -12.85 2.18
N LEU A 260 3.41 -12.62 3.50
CA LEU A 260 4.13 -13.41 4.47
C LEU A 260 3.60 -14.85 4.57
N ALA A 261 2.28 -15.05 4.51
CA ALA A 261 1.64 -16.38 4.47
C ALA A 261 1.99 -17.18 3.22
N HIS A 262 2.28 -16.51 2.10
CA HIS A 262 2.63 -17.19 0.86
C HIS A 262 4.12 -17.54 0.78
N HIS A 263 5.00 -16.66 1.26
CA HIS A 263 6.45 -16.83 1.14
C HIS A 263 7.12 -17.44 2.38
N GLY A 264 6.41 -17.51 3.51
CA GLY A 264 6.98 -17.93 4.80
C GLY A 264 7.94 -16.91 5.43
N SER A 265 8.62 -16.09 4.61
CA SER A 265 9.54 -15.06 5.07
C SER A 265 9.45 -13.77 4.23
N ALA A 266 9.89 -12.65 4.80
CA ALA A 266 10.01 -11.36 4.14
C ALA A 266 11.07 -10.49 4.83
N THR A 267 11.40 -9.35 4.22
CA THR A 267 12.26 -8.35 4.84
C THR A 267 11.54 -7.02 4.98
N ALA A 268 11.74 -6.35 6.11
CA ALA A 268 11.34 -4.98 6.36
C ALA A 268 12.59 -4.10 6.46
N THR A 269 12.61 -2.97 5.76
CA THR A 269 13.75 -2.04 5.80
C THR A 269 13.36 -0.77 6.56
N VAL A 270 14.20 -0.39 7.52
CA VAL A 270 14.11 0.89 8.22
C VAL A 270 15.36 1.72 7.96
N GLY A 271 15.28 3.05 8.07
CA GLY A 271 16.43 3.87 7.78
C GLY A 271 16.15 5.34 7.54
N GLY A 272 17.22 6.09 7.30
CA GLY A 272 17.18 7.52 7.01
C GLY A 272 18.12 7.89 5.87
N ILE A 273 18.38 9.19 5.73
CA ILE A 273 19.37 9.65 4.76
C ILE A 273 20.75 9.14 5.21
N GLY A 274 21.39 8.32 4.36
CA GLY A 274 22.75 7.82 4.58
C GLY A 274 22.87 6.48 5.31
N TRP A 275 21.77 5.86 5.74
CA TRP A 275 21.81 4.56 6.42
C TRP A 275 20.51 3.76 6.22
N ARG A 276 20.62 2.43 6.30
CA ARG A 276 19.49 1.49 6.24
C ARG A 276 19.82 0.24 7.04
N GLU A 277 18.83 -0.28 7.74
CA GLU A 277 18.87 -1.56 8.44
C GLU A 277 17.75 -2.47 7.92
N VAL A 278 18.00 -3.77 7.96
CA VAL A 278 17.08 -4.80 7.50
C VAL A 278 16.63 -5.65 8.69
N VAL A 279 15.33 -5.89 8.76
CA VAL A 279 14.68 -6.79 9.70
C VAL A 279 14.14 -7.97 8.91
N ASP A 280 14.60 -9.17 9.26
CA ASP A 280 14.08 -10.41 8.74
C ASP A 280 12.77 -10.75 9.47
N VAL A 281 11.79 -11.20 8.70
CA VAL A 281 10.44 -11.50 9.18
C VAL A 281 10.11 -12.92 8.79
N ASP A 282 9.95 -13.79 9.77
CA ASP A 282 9.59 -15.19 9.57
C ASP A 282 8.16 -15.42 10.03
N ARG A 283 7.40 -16.16 9.23
CA ARG A 283 6.10 -16.72 9.61
C ARG A 283 6.20 -18.23 9.55
N ASP A 284 6.00 -18.85 10.70
CA ASP A 284 5.84 -20.29 10.82
C ASP A 284 4.37 -20.57 11.14
N GLY A 285 3.78 -21.58 10.51
CA GLY A 285 2.34 -21.80 10.58
C GLY A 285 1.89 -23.17 10.09
N TRP A 286 0.67 -23.51 10.50
CA TRP A 286 -0.02 -24.75 10.20
C TRP A 286 -1.43 -24.44 9.69
N GLN A 287 -1.74 -24.82 8.46
CA GLN A 287 -3.09 -24.84 7.91
C GLN A 287 -3.87 -26.02 8.52
N VAL A 288 -4.78 -25.71 9.44
CA VAL A 288 -5.52 -26.73 10.20
C VAL A 288 -6.65 -27.33 9.36
N VAL A 289 -6.76 -28.66 9.33
CA VAL A 289 -7.80 -29.37 8.57
C VAL A 289 -9.20 -28.94 9.04
N GLY A 290 -10.03 -28.50 8.09
CA GLY A 290 -11.38 -27.99 8.35
C GLY A 290 -11.44 -26.56 8.90
N ASN A 291 -10.30 -25.87 9.03
CA ASN A 291 -10.24 -24.52 9.59
C ASN A 291 -9.19 -23.63 8.91
N ASN A 292 -9.05 -22.40 9.40
CA ASN A 292 -7.97 -21.49 9.02
C ASN A 292 -6.65 -21.88 9.72
N SER A 293 -5.57 -21.21 9.33
CA SER A 293 -4.24 -21.48 9.87
C SER A 293 -4.04 -20.97 11.30
N VAL A 294 -3.17 -21.66 12.02
CA VAL A 294 -2.50 -21.18 13.24
C VAL A 294 -1.06 -20.85 12.92
N TYR A 295 -0.56 -19.71 13.36
CA TYR A 295 0.79 -19.28 12.99
C TYR A 295 1.39 -18.32 14.02
N THR A 296 2.69 -18.12 13.89
CA THR A 296 3.47 -17.14 14.65
C THR A 296 4.26 -16.27 13.69
N VAL A 297 4.54 -15.04 14.09
CA VAL A 297 5.45 -14.16 13.33
C VAL A 297 6.61 -13.77 14.24
N THR A 298 7.82 -13.98 13.73
CA THR A 298 9.07 -13.66 14.40
C THR A 298 9.80 -12.59 13.61
N LEU A 299 10.39 -11.65 14.33
CA LEU A 299 11.24 -10.60 13.79
C LEU A 299 12.66 -10.84 14.24
N GLU A 300 13.60 -10.67 13.33
CA GLU A 300 15.03 -10.84 13.59
C GLU A 300 15.83 -9.65 13.03
N HIS A 301 16.75 -9.15 13.84
CA HIS A 301 17.71 -8.12 13.44
C HIS A 301 18.96 -8.26 14.31
N ASP A 302 20.13 -8.37 13.65
CA ASP A 302 21.39 -8.76 14.30
C ASP A 302 21.20 -10.04 15.14
N ASP A 303 21.65 -10.03 16.40
CA ASP A 303 21.52 -11.15 17.33
C ASP A 303 20.18 -11.14 18.12
N LYS A 304 19.22 -10.28 17.75
CA LYS A 304 17.94 -10.15 18.45
C LYS A 304 16.83 -10.81 17.65
N ARG A 305 16.19 -11.81 18.26
CA ARG A 305 15.01 -12.50 17.74
C ARG A 305 13.83 -12.29 18.70
N VAL A 306 12.69 -11.82 18.18
CA VAL A 306 11.49 -11.50 18.96
C VAL A 306 10.26 -12.09 18.26
N GLN A 307 9.48 -12.88 18.99
CA GLN A 307 8.16 -13.31 18.50
C GLN A 307 7.18 -12.14 18.64
N ALA A 308 6.83 -11.53 17.51
CA ALA A 308 5.97 -10.35 17.48
C ALA A 308 4.48 -10.70 17.57
N PHE A 309 4.09 -11.88 17.09
CA PHE A 309 2.68 -12.23 16.99
C PHE A 309 2.42 -13.74 17.16
N GLN A 310 1.26 -14.04 17.75
CA GLN A 310 0.66 -15.37 17.82
C GLN A 310 -0.80 -15.25 17.39
N SER A 311 -1.22 -16.08 16.42
CA SER A 311 -2.62 -16.12 16.02
C SER A 311 -3.51 -16.76 17.10
N ASP A 312 -4.83 -16.65 16.94
CA ASP A 312 -5.74 -17.45 17.77
C ASP A 312 -5.57 -18.96 17.52
N PRO A 313 -5.73 -19.81 18.56
CA PRO A 313 -5.78 -21.27 18.39
C PRO A 313 -6.88 -21.71 17.42
N LYS A 314 -6.64 -22.78 16.66
CA LYS A 314 -7.60 -23.34 15.71
C LYS A 314 -7.87 -24.81 15.99
N ARG A 315 -9.16 -25.13 16.11
CA ARG A 315 -9.66 -26.48 16.31
C ARG A 315 -9.86 -27.16 14.96
N THR A 316 -9.44 -28.42 14.86
CA THR A 316 -9.71 -29.27 13.70
C THR A 316 -11.14 -29.82 13.78
N ASP A 317 -11.76 -30.09 12.63
CA ASP A 317 -13.06 -30.76 12.60
C ASP A 317 -13.00 -32.24 13.01
N ALA A 318 -11.79 -32.82 13.01
CA ALA A 318 -11.57 -34.20 13.38
C ALA A 318 -11.58 -34.41 14.90
N ARG A 319 -12.04 -35.59 15.29
CA ARG A 319 -11.92 -36.13 16.65
C ARG A 319 -11.22 -37.47 16.59
N VAL A 320 -10.26 -37.68 17.49
CA VAL A 320 -9.53 -38.95 17.61
C VAL A 320 -9.64 -39.42 19.05
N ALA A 321 -9.98 -40.71 19.24
CA ALA A 321 -10.18 -41.30 20.57
C ALA A 321 -11.11 -40.48 21.49
N GLY A 322 -12.16 -39.85 20.95
CA GLY A 322 -13.09 -39.01 21.72
C GLY A 322 -12.62 -37.58 22.03
N HIS A 323 -11.38 -37.24 21.68
CA HIS A 323 -10.79 -35.93 21.97
C HIS A 323 -10.93 -34.97 20.79
N ASN A 324 -11.27 -33.71 21.09
CA ASN A 324 -11.10 -32.60 20.16
C ASN A 324 -9.64 -32.21 20.10
N LEU A 325 -9.16 -31.93 18.90
CA LEU A 325 -7.78 -31.53 18.66
C LEU A 325 -7.74 -30.04 18.33
N THR A 326 -6.82 -29.29 18.94
CA THR A 326 -6.68 -27.84 18.71
C THR A 326 -5.21 -27.51 18.60
N VAL A 327 -4.79 -26.93 17.48
CA VAL A 327 -3.43 -26.43 17.30
C VAL A 327 -3.34 -25.06 17.98
N VAL A 328 -2.31 -24.87 18.80
CA VAL A 328 -2.12 -23.69 19.64
C VAL A 328 -0.72 -23.14 19.38
N PRO A 329 -0.55 -21.86 19.00
CA PRO A 329 0.76 -21.26 18.93
C PRO A 329 1.36 -21.12 20.34
N ALA A 330 2.68 -21.26 20.44
CA ALA A 330 3.40 -21.15 21.70
C ALA A 330 4.64 -20.24 21.54
N ALA A 331 5.32 -19.96 22.66
CA ALA A 331 6.58 -19.22 22.65
C ALA A 331 7.65 -19.91 21.80
N GLU A 332 7.64 -21.25 21.83
CA GLU A 332 8.48 -22.10 21.00
C GLU A 332 7.59 -23.04 20.18
N GLY A 333 7.48 -22.75 18.88
CA GLY A 333 6.71 -23.56 17.93
C GLY A 333 5.21 -23.64 18.26
N PHE A 334 4.68 -24.86 18.21
CA PHE A 334 3.25 -25.13 18.33
C PHE A 334 2.97 -26.27 19.30
N ARG A 335 1.76 -26.29 19.85
CA ARG A 335 1.26 -27.38 20.68
C ARG A 335 -0.06 -27.90 20.14
N LEU A 336 -0.25 -29.21 20.24
CA LEU A 336 -1.54 -29.85 20.05
C LEU A 336 -2.22 -29.98 21.41
N ARG A 337 -3.39 -29.36 21.55
CA ARG A 337 -4.24 -29.48 22.73
C ARG A 337 -5.33 -30.50 22.46
N LEU A 338 -5.44 -31.47 23.36
CA LEU A 338 -6.44 -32.54 23.33
C LEU A 338 -7.46 -32.27 24.44
N SER A 339 -8.75 -32.39 24.13
CA SER A 339 -9.80 -32.21 25.14
C SER A 339 -11.03 -33.08 24.86
N ASP A 340 -11.46 -33.83 25.87
CA ASP A 340 -12.65 -34.70 25.87
C ASP A 340 -13.88 -34.05 26.58
N GLY A 341 -13.72 -32.81 27.06
CA GLY A 341 -14.74 -32.06 27.80
C GLY A 341 -14.57 -32.10 29.33
N ASN A 342 -13.76 -33.01 29.86
CA ASN A 342 -13.49 -33.18 31.29
C ASN A 342 -12.02 -32.95 31.62
N THR A 343 -11.13 -33.32 30.70
CA THR A 343 -9.68 -33.16 30.77
C THR A 343 -9.17 -32.32 29.61
N THR A 344 -7.99 -31.73 29.79
CA THR A 344 -7.27 -31.03 28.73
C THR A 344 -5.80 -31.33 28.88
N GLU A 345 -5.23 -31.91 27.84
CA GLU A 345 -3.80 -32.16 27.73
C GLU A 345 -3.21 -31.33 26.60
N SER A 346 -1.93 -30.97 26.72
CA SER A 346 -1.25 -30.22 25.68
C SER A 346 0.14 -30.75 25.47
N VAL A 347 0.49 -31.00 24.21
CA VAL A 347 1.73 -31.68 23.82
C VAL A 347 2.38 -30.85 22.73
N ALA A 348 3.71 -30.71 22.76
CA ALA A 348 4.41 -29.98 21.71
C ALA A 348 4.26 -30.72 20.37
N VAL A 349 4.03 -29.97 19.29
CA VAL A 349 4.08 -30.51 17.93
C VAL A 349 5.51 -30.98 17.67
N PRO A 350 5.74 -32.25 17.30
CA PRO A 350 7.08 -32.77 17.03
C PRO A 350 7.76 -32.04 15.86
N ALA A 351 9.09 -32.04 15.82
CA ALA A 351 9.81 -31.56 14.63
C ALA A 351 9.60 -32.52 13.45
N ALA A 352 10.04 -32.11 12.25
CA ALA A 352 9.90 -32.93 11.05
C ALA A 352 10.51 -34.33 11.23
N ASN A 353 9.73 -35.35 10.88
CA ASN A 353 10.06 -36.77 11.04
C ASN A 353 10.25 -37.25 12.49
N GLU A 354 9.75 -36.48 13.47
CA GLU A 354 9.68 -36.89 14.88
C GLU A 354 8.26 -37.31 15.29
N THR A 355 8.20 -38.11 16.35
CA THR A 355 6.97 -38.66 16.92
C THR A 355 6.93 -38.41 18.42
N ARG A 356 5.75 -38.14 18.97
CA ARG A 356 5.47 -38.12 20.41
C ARG A 356 4.24 -38.93 20.75
N THR A 357 4.25 -39.56 21.92
CA THR A 357 3.14 -40.36 22.43
C THR A 357 2.55 -39.74 23.69
N VAL A 358 1.25 -39.92 23.86
CA VAL A 358 0.46 -39.25 24.89
C VAL A 358 -0.57 -40.24 25.42
N ASP A 359 -0.56 -40.48 26.73
CA ASP A 359 -1.54 -41.36 27.36
C ASP A 359 -2.86 -40.60 27.53
N VAL A 360 -3.92 -41.09 26.90
CA VAL A 360 -5.25 -40.48 26.99
C VAL A 360 -6.31 -41.50 27.41
N ASP A 361 -7.39 -41.01 28.02
CA ASP A 361 -8.57 -41.82 28.33
C ASP A 361 -9.38 -42.07 27.04
N GLY A 362 -8.92 -43.05 26.26
CA GLY A 362 -9.53 -43.44 24.99
C GLY A 362 -10.47 -44.66 25.09
N PRO A 363 -11.16 -45.00 23.99
CA PRO A 363 -12.03 -46.18 23.92
C PRO A 363 -11.31 -47.51 24.17
N ILE A 364 -9.99 -47.57 23.90
CA ILE A 364 -9.12 -48.73 24.12
C ILE A 364 -8.22 -48.40 25.33
N PRO A 365 -8.40 -49.09 26.48
CA PRO A 365 -7.63 -48.82 27.68
C PRO A 365 -6.13 -49.06 27.50
N GLY A 366 -5.31 -48.08 27.89
CA GLY A 366 -3.85 -48.17 27.86
C GLY A 366 -3.22 -47.95 26.48
N GLU A 367 -4.03 -47.65 25.45
CA GLU A 367 -3.53 -47.30 24.13
C GLU A 367 -3.22 -45.79 24.07
N PRO A 368 -1.97 -45.38 23.78
CA PRO A 368 -1.61 -43.97 23.67
C PRO A 368 -2.01 -43.37 22.32
N LEU A 369 -2.22 -42.05 22.29
CA LEU A 369 -2.25 -41.28 21.04
C LEU A 369 -0.83 -41.02 20.56
N THR A 370 -0.59 -41.23 19.27
CA THR A 370 0.68 -40.96 18.62
C THR A 370 0.54 -39.71 17.74
N ILE A 371 1.38 -38.71 17.98
CA ILE A 371 1.42 -37.45 17.23
C ILE A 371 2.72 -37.46 16.44
N ARG A 372 2.64 -37.25 15.12
CA ARG A 372 3.81 -37.27 14.24
C ARG A 372 3.78 -36.10 13.28
N THR A 373 4.95 -35.55 13.01
CA THR A 373 5.14 -34.62 11.89
C THR A 373 5.87 -35.36 10.79
N GLU A 374 5.28 -35.45 9.62
CA GLU A 374 5.82 -36.16 8.46
C GLU A 374 6.21 -35.16 7.40
N ASP A 375 7.35 -35.40 6.74
CA ASP A 375 7.76 -34.64 5.56
C ASP A 375 7.61 -35.53 4.33
N HIS A 376 6.76 -35.12 3.39
CA HIS A 376 6.57 -35.80 2.12
C HIS A 376 6.69 -34.80 0.98
N ASP A 377 7.62 -35.04 0.05
CA ASP A 377 7.90 -34.17 -1.09
C ASP A 377 8.12 -32.68 -0.72
N GLY A 378 8.68 -32.42 0.46
CA GLY A 378 8.95 -31.07 0.96
C GLY A 378 7.72 -30.37 1.53
N THR A 379 6.65 -31.10 1.82
CA THR A 379 5.49 -30.60 2.57
C THR A 379 5.40 -31.32 3.91
N ARG A 380 5.51 -30.55 5.00
CA ARG A 380 5.30 -31.07 6.36
C ARG A 380 3.82 -31.19 6.70
N SER A 381 3.42 -32.35 7.24
CA SER A 381 2.06 -32.63 7.71
C SER A 381 2.05 -33.15 9.15
N LEU A 382 1.13 -32.62 9.96
CA LEU A 382 0.88 -33.06 11.32
C LEU A 382 -0.22 -34.11 11.29
N VAL A 383 0.09 -35.29 11.81
CA VAL A 383 -0.80 -36.45 11.81
C VAL A 383 -0.96 -36.99 13.23
N VAL A 384 -2.17 -37.44 13.54
CA VAL A 384 -2.47 -38.11 14.81
C VAL A 384 -2.98 -39.53 14.52
N GLU A 385 -2.44 -40.48 15.26
CA GLU A 385 -2.71 -41.91 15.15
C GLU A 385 -3.24 -42.47 16.47
N TYR A 386 -4.23 -43.35 16.37
CA TYR A 386 -4.80 -44.11 17.48
C TYR A 386 -5.17 -45.52 16.98
N SER A 387 -4.48 -46.54 17.49
CA SER A 387 -4.55 -47.91 16.95
C SER A 387 -4.38 -47.90 15.42
N ASP A 388 -5.33 -48.44 14.65
CA ASP A 388 -5.26 -48.47 13.17
C ASP A 388 -5.78 -47.18 12.50
N THR A 389 -6.20 -46.17 13.27
CA THR A 389 -6.76 -44.93 12.72
C THR A 389 -5.67 -43.88 12.59
N ARG A 390 -5.51 -43.32 11.39
CA ARG A 390 -4.58 -42.24 11.07
C ARG A 390 -5.32 -41.03 10.52
N VAL A 391 -5.14 -39.87 11.12
CA VAL A 391 -5.90 -38.65 10.78
C VAL A 391 -4.97 -37.46 10.56
N PRO A 392 -4.99 -36.82 9.36
CA PRO A 392 -4.27 -35.59 9.14
C PRO A 392 -4.93 -34.45 9.92
N ILE A 393 -4.11 -33.66 10.61
CA ILE A 393 -4.54 -32.58 11.50
C ILE A 393 -4.24 -31.20 10.91
N ALA A 394 -3.06 -31.02 10.34
CA ALA A 394 -2.66 -29.78 9.70
C ALA A 394 -1.52 -30.00 8.70
N GLU A 395 -1.35 -29.06 7.79
CA GLU A 395 -0.22 -28.97 6.84
C GLU A 395 0.57 -27.69 7.11
N ALA A 396 1.90 -27.71 6.99
CA ALA A 396 2.73 -26.52 7.21
C ALA A 396 2.47 -25.45 6.14
N GLU A 397 2.52 -24.17 6.52
CA GLU A 397 2.41 -23.06 5.57
C GLU A 397 3.73 -22.80 4.83
N GLY A 398 3.65 -22.54 3.52
CA GLY A 398 4.70 -21.80 2.79
C GLY A 398 5.94 -22.57 2.37
N GLU A 399 5.85 -23.87 2.07
CA GLU A 399 6.97 -24.67 1.50
C GLU A 399 6.96 -24.73 -0.04
#